data_AF-A0A537HXB7-F1
#
_entry.id   AF-A0A537HXB7-F1
#
_cell.length_a   1.000
_cell.length_b   1.000
_cell.length_c   1.000
_cell.angle_alpha   90.00
_cell.angle_beta   90.00
_cell.angle_gamma   90.00
#
_symmetry.space_group_name_H-M   'P 1'
#
loop_
_entity.id
_entity.type
_entity.pdbx_description
1 polymer ?
#
loop_
_entity_poly.entity_id
_entity_poly.type
_entity_poly.pdbx_seq_one_letter_code
_entity_poly.pdbx_strand_id
1 'polypeptide(L)'
;MAKKFSSLTKAECSEAYQQIFATAESEWQAALELAATGKYGNATSLMIISIEEYVKSLLIFFDSHGFHFRTTKGVSIFFKNHQIRYVIAFVMAVMNLFGEEMKRFLLRVKENPEEIRTLHSAFKEDDNYFEKKFGYYFRRKLVEIMREFRWFKGADLFRQEGFYCDYKDFLKTPLNVTEDEFKEVFKRLKKVRSIGKAIIAGFESDSSEIRDQLQKMKTEFRAKNHYLKITNGLKKLSESKQSPFEFIEAQIGKDM
;
A
#
# COMPACT_ATOMS: atom_id res chain seq x y z
N MET A 1 -6.10 23.19 -22.84
CA MET A 1 -7.03 22.89 -21.72
C MET A 1 -6.57 21.62 -21.03
N ALA A 2 -6.43 21.62 -19.70
CA ALA A 2 -6.15 20.40 -18.96
C ALA A 2 -7.33 19.41 -19.09
N LYS A 3 -7.06 18.15 -19.44
CA LYS A 3 -8.09 17.09 -19.52
C LYS A 3 -8.56 16.71 -18.12
N LYS A 4 -9.82 16.27 -18.00
CA LYS A 4 -10.32 15.73 -16.73
C LYS A 4 -9.58 14.45 -16.41
N PHE A 5 -9.25 14.28 -15.14
CA PHE A 5 -8.56 13.10 -14.64
C PHE A 5 -9.25 11.78 -15.03
N SER A 6 -10.59 11.72 -15.03
CA SER A 6 -11.36 10.54 -15.40
C SER A 6 -11.43 10.26 -16.90
N SER A 7 -10.99 11.20 -17.75
CA SER A 7 -11.07 11.10 -19.21
C SER A 7 -9.74 10.78 -19.88
N LEU A 8 -8.65 10.59 -19.12
CA LEU A 8 -7.36 10.19 -19.71
C LEU A 8 -7.48 8.79 -20.33
N THR A 9 -6.94 8.66 -21.54
CA THR A 9 -6.71 7.38 -22.23
C THR A 9 -5.62 6.57 -21.53
N LYS A 10 -5.42 5.30 -21.94
CA LYS A 10 -4.36 4.45 -21.35
C LYS A 10 -2.95 5.03 -21.56
N ALA A 11 -2.66 5.55 -22.76
CA ALA A 11 -1.36 6.16 -23.06
C ALA A 11 -1.13 7.40 -22.19
N GLU A 12 -2.14 8.26 -22.04
CA GLU A 12 -2.08 9.43 -21.17
C GLU A 12 -1.96 9.05 -19.69
N CYS A 13 -2.57 7.94 -19.27
CA CYS A 13 -2.34 7.39 -17.93
C CYS A 13 -0.89 6.95 -17.77
N SER A 14 -0.29 6.35 -18.79
CA SER A 14 1.12 5.95 -18.73
C SER A 14 2.02 7.15 -18.48
N GLU A 15 1.81 8.23 -19.24
CA GLU A 15 2.57 9.48 -19.06
C GLU A 15 2.33 10.09 -17.67
N ALA A 16 1.06 10.19 -17.25
CA ALA A 16 0.70 10.75 -15.95
C ALA A 16 1.28 9.93 -14.78
N TYR A 17 1.26 8.59 -14.87
CA TYR A 17 1.85 7.73 -13.84
C TYR A 17 3.34 8.02 -13.71
N GLN A 18 4.07 8.13 -14.82
CA GLN A 18 5.52 8.37 -14.80
C GLN A 18 5.86 9.70 -14.15
N GLN A 19 5.11 10.77 -14.42
CA GLN A 19 5.33 12.08 -13.80
C GLN A 19 5.07 12.05 -12.28
N ILE A 20 3.95 11.45 -11.85
CA ILE A 20 3.62 11.32 -10.41
C ILE A 20 4.65 10.44 -9.70
N PHE A 21 5.07 9.35 -10.35
CA PHE A 21 6.10 8.45 -9.83
C PHE A 21 7.45 9.16 -9.68
N ALA A 22 7.89 9.91 -10.69
CA ALA A 22 9.13 10.70 -10.63
C ALA A 22 9.07 11.75 -9.51
N THR A 23 7.89 12.35 -9.29
CA THR A 23 7.65 13.28 -8.18
C THR A 23 7.81 12.58 -6.83
N ALA A 24 7.17 11.43 -6.65
CA ALA A 24 7.30 10.61 -5.43
C ALA A 24 8.76 10.23 -5.15
N GLU A 25 9.53 9.86 -6.18
CA GLU A 25 10.95 9.53 -6.04
C GLU A 25 11.80 10.76 -5.71
N SER A 26 11.51 11.91 -6.30
CA SER A 26 12.19 13.18 -5.99
C SER A 26 11.97 13.59 -4.53
N GLU A 27 10.72 13.53 -4.05
CA GLU A 27 10.37 13.82 -2.65
C GLU A 27 11.05 12.85 -1.68
N TRP A 28 11.17 11.57 -2.06
CA TRP A 28 11.92 10.58 -1.27
C TRP A 28 13.40 10.97 -1.13
N GLN A 29 14.05 11.40 -2.22
CA GLN A 29 15.45 11.82 -2.18
C GLN A 29 15.62 13.10 -1.37
N ALA A 30 14.76 14.10 -1.57
CA ALA A 30 14.77 15.33 -0.80
C ALA A 30 14.62 15.05 0.71
N ALA A 31 13.77 14.08 1.08
CA ALA A 31 13.65 13.65 2.47
C ALA A 31 14.97 13.09 3.04
N LEU A 32 15.70 12.28 2.25
CA LEU A 32 17.01 11.75 2.66
C LEU A 32 18.07 12.85 2.81
N GLU A 33 18.08 13.81 1.89
CA GLU A 33 18.98 14.97 1.95
C GLU A 33 18.71 15.84 3.19
N LEU A 34 17.44 16.09 3.51
CA LEU A 34 17.07 16.81 4.73
C LEU A 34 17.49 16.06 6.00
N ALA A 35 17.27 14.74 6.04
CA ALA A 35 17.69 13.91 7.17
C ALA A 35 19.22 13.95 7.36
N ALA A 36 20.00 13.95 6.28
CA ALA A 36 21.46 14.05 6.34
C ALA A 36 21.96 15.38 6.96
N THR A 37 21.12 16.42 6.96
CA THR A 37 21.40 17.72 7.59
C THR A 37 20.76 17.89 8.98
N GLY A 38 20.20 16.81 9.55
CA GLY A 38 19.56 16.82 10.86
C GLY A 38 18.13 17.38 10.88
N LYS A 39 17.52 17.67 9.72
CA LYS A 39 16.15 18.19 9.61
C LYS A 39 15.12 17.06 9.58
N TYR A 40 15.10 16.25 10.65
CA TYR A 40 14.33 15.01 10.71
C TYR A 40 12.81 15.19 10.63
N GLY A 41 12.27 16.28 11.19
CA GLY A 41 10.85 16.60 11.04
C GLY A 41 10.47 16.80 9.57
N ASN A 42 11.15 17.70 8.87
CA ASN A 42 10.85 17.97 7.46
C ASN A 42 11.10 16.73 6.58
N ALA A 43 12.16 15.98 6.87
CA ALA A 43 12.45 14.71 6.20
C ALA A 43 11.29 13.71 6.38
N THR A 44 10.76 13.57 7.59
CA THR A 44 9.63 12.69 7.90
C THR A 44 8.39 13.06 7.08
N SER A 45 8.02 14.35 7.05
CA SER A 45 6.87 14.81 6.28
C SER A 45 7.02 14.59 4.78
N LEU A 46 8.19 14.95 4.19
CA LEU A 46 8.43 14.70 2.77
C LEU A 46 8.39 13.21 2.42
N MET A 47 8.87 12.35 3.32
CA MET A 47 8.83 10.91 3.09
C MET A 47 7.41 10.35 3.10
N ILE A 48 6.52 10.89 3.94
CA ILE A 48 5.10 10.52 3.95
C ILE A 48 4.42 11.03 2.67
N ILE A 49 4.71 12.26 2.23
CA ILE A 49 4.18 12.82 0.97
C ILE A 49 4.63 11.98 -0.23
N SER A 50 5.91 11.59 -0.26
CA SER A 50 6.43 10.68 -1.27
C SER A 50 5.58 9.40 -1.37
N ILE A 51 5.23 8.77 -0.25
CA ILE A 51 4.37 7.57 -0.24
C ILE A 51 2.95 7.89 -0.69
N GLU A 52 2.42 9.06 -0.36
CA GLU A 52 1.12 9.49 -0.84
C GLU A 52 1.05 9.63 -2.37
N GLU A 53 2.07 10.24 -2.98
CA GLU A 53 2.20 10.35 -4.44
C GLU A 53 2.48 8.98 -5.06
N TYR A 54 3.22 8.13 -4.37
CA TYR A 54 3.47 6.76 -4.79
C TYR A 54 2.17 5.93 -4.87
N VAL A 55 1.28 6.05 -3.88
CA VAL A 55 -0.04 5.39 -3.91
C VAL A 55 -0.88 5.90 -5.08
N LYS A 56 -0.86 7.21 -5.34
CA LYS A 56 -1.55 7.80 -6.50
C LYS A 56 -0.99 7.23 -7.80
N SER A 57 0.33 7.21 -7.96
CA SER A 57 0.98 6.73 -9.18
C SER A 57 0.62 5.28 -9.48
N LEU A 58 0.57 4.41 -8.47
CA LEU A 58 0.13 3.01 -8.63
C LEU A 58 -1.32 2.89 -9.14
N LEU A 59 -2.22 3.76 -8.69
CA LEU A 59 -3.60 3.74 -9.16
C LEU A 59 -3.70 4.14 -10.64
N ILE A 60 -2.88 5.10 -11.08
CA ILE A 60 -2.81 5.50 -12.50
C ILE A 60 -2.14 4.42 -13.33
N PHE A 61 -1.09 3.82 -12.79
CA PHE A 61 -0.34 2.74 -13.41
C PHE A 61 -1.25 1.54 -13.73
N PHE A 62 -2.12 1.13 -12.81
CA PHE A 62 -3.06 0.05 -13.13
C PHE A 62 -4.00 0.43 -14.28
N ASP A 63 -4.48 1.67 -14.33
CA ASP A 63 -5.33 2.13 -15.42
C ASP A 63 -4.59 2.22 -16.76
N SER A 64 -3.30 2.58 -16.78
CA SER A 64 -2.48 2.50 -18.00
C SER A 64 -2.36 1.05 -18.51
N HIS A 65 -2.39 0.07 -17.60
CA HIS A 65 -2.37 -1.37 -17.91
C HIS A 65 -3.77 -1.97 -18.16
N GLY A 66 -4.82 -1.13 -18.25
CA GLY A 66 -6.16 -1.53 -18.67
C GLY A 66 -7.14 -1.89 -17.57
N PHE A 67 -6.81 -1.56 -16.31
CA PHE A 67 -7.79 -1.45 -15.24
C PHE A 67 -8.64 -0.17 -15.40
N HIS A 68 -9.72 -0.07 -14.62
CA HIS A 68 -10.73 0.99 -14.71
C HIS A 68 -11.02 1.62 -13.35
N PHE A 69 -10.00 1.77 -12.52
CA PHE A 69 -10.12 2.33 -11.18
C PHE A 69 -10.55 3.79 -11.23
N ARG A 70 -9.96 4.64 -12.08
CA ARG A 70 -10.30 6.08 -12.11
C ARG A 70 -11.75 6.36 -12.50
N THR A 71 -12.34 5.49 -13.32
CA THR A 71 -13.74 5.60 -13.75
C THR A 71 -14.71 4.95 -12.75
N THR A 72 -14.20 4.23 -11.75
CA THR A 72 -15.00 3.64 -10.69
C THR A 72 -15.50 4.73 -9.73
N LYS A 73 -16.81 4.74 -9.47
CA LYS A 73 -17.44 5.76 -8.62
C LYS A 73 -16.83 5.76 -7.21
N GLY A 74 -16.49 6.95 -6.72
CA GLY A 74 -15.89 7.14 -5.41
C GLY A 74 -14.36 7.09 -5.37
N VAL A 75 -13.68 6.52 -6.38
CA VAL A 75 -12.20 6.38 -6.39
C VAL A 75 -11.47 7.72 -6.41
N SER A 76 -12.12 8.82 -6.82
CA SER A 76 -11.53 10.16 -6.70
C SER A 76 -11.15 10.55 -5.26
N ILE A 77 -11.68 9.85 -4.24
CA ILE A 77 -11.30 10.04 -2.84
C ILE A 77 -9.80 9.77 -2.58
N PHE A 78 -9.16 8.87 -3.34
CA PHE A 78 -7.72 8.59 -3.20
C PHE A 78 -6.83 9.81 -3.56
N PHE A 79 -7.36 10.76 -4.32
CA PHE A 79 -6.65 12.00 -4.68
C PHE A 79 -6.97 13.17 -3.74
N LYS A 80 -8.05 13.08 -2.98
CA LYS A 80 -8.57 14.17 -2.14
C LYS A 80 -8.30 13.95 -0.65
N ASN A 81 -8.32 12.69 -0.22
CA ASN A 81 -8.13 12.31 1.18
C ASN A 81 -6.77 11.60 1.34
N HIS A 82 -5.89 12.13 2.19
CA HIS A 82 -4.60 11.49 2.49
C HIS A 82 -4.75 10.23 3.34
N GLN A 83 -5.72 10.17 4.26
CA GLN A 83 -5.88 9.03 5.17
C GLN A 83 -6.17 7.72 4.43
N ILE A 84 -6.95 7.77 3.33
CA ILE A 84 -7.22 6.55 2.55
C ILE A 84 -5.97 6.07 1.82
N ARG A 85 -5.02 6.95 1.49
CA ARG A 85 -3.73 6.57 0.90
C ARG A 85 -2.87 5.80 1.92
N TYR A 86 -2.94 6.15 3.20
CA TYR A 86 -2.28 5.39 4.26
C TYR A 86 -2.86 3.99 4.46
N VAL A 87 -4.16 3.77 4.19
CA VAL A 87 -4.74 2.41 4.18
C VAL A 87 -4.09 1.56 3.09
N ILE A 88 -3.89 2.12 1.90
CA ILE A 88 -3.22 1.40 0.80
C ILE A 88 -1.74 1.16 1.13
N ALA A 89 -1.06 2.16 1.70
CA ALA A 89 0.30 2.01 2.19
C ALA A 89 0.42 0.92 3.28
N PHE A 90 -0.55 0.85 4.20
CA PHE A 90 -0.65 -0.23 5.19
C PHE A 90 -0.79 -1.60 4.52
N VAL A 91 -1.68 -1.77 3.53
CA VAL A 91 -1.80 -3.03 2.78
C VAL A 91 -0.47 -3.43 2.15
N MET A 92 0.24 -2.47 1.54
CA MET A 92 1.58 -2.72 0.97
C MET A 92 2.62 -3.09 2.05
N ALA A 93 2.57 -2.45 3.22
CA ALA A 93 3.43 -2.82 4.34
C ALA A 93 3.15 -4.25 4.82
N VAL A 94 1.87 -4.65 4.90
CA VAL A 94 1.47 -6.02 5.24
C VAL A 94 1.95 -7.01 4.19
N MET A 95 1.84 -6.71 2.90
CA MET A 95 2.41 -7.57 1.84
C MET A 95 3.92 -7.77 2.04
N ASN A 96 4.63 -6.73 2.47
CA ASN A 96 6.06 -6.84 2.77
C ASN A 96 6.35 -7.74 3.98
N LEU A 97 5.47 -7.79 5.00
CA LEU A 97 5.63 -8.68 6.16
C LEU A 97 5.66 -10.17 5.79
N PHE A 98 5.12 -10.54 4.63
CA PHE A 98 5.17 -11.90 4.09
C PHE A 98 6.14 -12.04 2.91
N GLY A 99 6.71 -10.93 2.42
CA GLY A 99 7.43 -10.89 1.14
C GLY A 99 8.68 -11.76 1.13
N GLU A 100 9.47 -11.72 2.20
CA GLU A 100 10.69 -12.52 2.30
C GLU A 100 10.39 -14.01 2.49
N GLU A 101 9.38 -14.36 3.28
CA GLU A 101 8.94 -15.75 3.43
C GLU A 101 8.41 -16.31 2.11
N MET A 102 7.61 -15.51 1.38
CA MET A 102 7.12 -15.88 0.06
C MET A 102 8.27 -16.04 -0.95
N LYS A 103 9.24 -15.12 -0.96
CA LYS A 103 10.43 -15.23 -1.82
C LYS A 103 11.20 -16.51 -1.53
N ARG A 104 11.44 -16.85 -0.27
CA ARG A 104 12.11 -18.09 0.12
C ARG A 104 11.32 -19.32 -0.30
N PHE A 105 9.99 -19.30 -0.13
CA PHE A 105 9.14 -20.41 -0.57
C PHE A 105 9.22 -20.60 -2.09
N LEU A 106 9.12 -19.52 -2.87
CA LEU A 106 9.23 -19.58 -4.33
C LEU A 106 10.59 -20.11 -4.79
N LEU A 107 11.69 -19.74 -4.12
CA LEU A 107 13.03 -20.28 -4.41
C LEU A 107 13.08 -21.79 -4.17
N ARG A 108 12.56 -22.28 -3.04
CA ARG A 108 12.55 -23.72 -2.78
C ARG A 108 11.67 -24.50 -3.75
N VAL A 109 10.51 -23.95 -4.13
CA VAL A 109 9.64 -24.55 -5.15
C VAL A 109 10.33 -24.59 -6.51
N LYS A 110 11.09 -23.55 -6.87
CA LYS A 110 11.86 -23.53 -8.12
C LYS A 110 12.94 -24.62 -8.11
N GLU A 111 13.59 -24.85 -6.97
CA GLU A 111 14.60 -25.90 -6.79
C GLU A 111 13.97 -27.30 -6.70
N ASN A 112 12.77 -27.40 -6.13
CA ASN A 112 12.02 -28.64 -5.95
C ASN A 112 10.51 -28.45 -6.18
N PRO A 113 10.01 -28.64 -7.42
CA PRO A 113 8.60 -28.46 -7.74
C PRO A 113 7.64 -29.38 -6.98
N GLU A 114 8.12 -30.51 -6.44
CA GLU A 114 7.31 -31.43 -5.63
C GLU A 114 6.90 -30.84 -4.27
N GLU A 115 7.54 -29.76 -3.82
CA GLU A 115 7.15 -29.06 -2.58
C GLU A 115 5.72 -28.50 -2.68
N ILE A 116 5.32 -27.97 -3.86
CA ILE A 116 3.93 -27.50 -4.08
C ILE A 116 2.95 -28.66 -4.06
N ARG A 117 3.30 -29.80 -4.70
CA ARG A 117 2.42 -30.97 -4.75
C ARG A 117 2.19 -31.58 -3.38
N THR A 118 3.25 -31.67 -2.59
CA THR A 118 3.20 -32.15 -1.21
C THR A 118 2.33 -31.23 -0.36
N LEU A 119 2.51 -29.91 -0.49
CA LEU A 119 1.68 -28.94 0.22
C LEU A 119 0.21 -29.04 -0.18
N HIS A 120 -0.08 -29.17 -1.48
CA HIS A 120 -1.44 -29.31 -1.99
C HIS A 120 -2.12 -30.59 -1.46
N SER A 121 -1.40 -31.70 -1.44
CA SER A 121 -1.91 -32.98 -0.93
C SER A 121 -2.22 -32.88 0.57
N ALA A 122 -1.31 -32.29 1.35
CA ALA A 122 -1.51 -32.07 2.78
C ALA A 122 -2.76 -31.22 3.09
N PHE A 123 -3.05 -30.19 2.29
CA PHE A 123 -4.28 -29.40 2.43
C PHE A 123 -5.56 -30.16 2.05
N LYS A 124 -5.47 -31.15 1.17
CA LYS A 124 -6.61 -31.95 0.74
C LYS A 124 -6.93 -33.09 1.71
N GLU A 125 -5.91 -33.62 2.38
CA GLU A 125 -6.02 -34.78 3.27
C GLU A 125 -6.39 -34.41 4.71
N ASP A 126 -6.07 -33.21 5.18
CA ASP A 126 -6.39 -32.73 6.52
C ASP A 126 -6.95 -31.31 6.47
N ASP A 127 -8.27 -31.19 6.67
CA ASP A 127 -8.99 -29.92 6.71
C ASP A 127 -8.42 -28.94 7.74
N ASN A 128 -7.76 -29.46 8.80
CA ASN A 128 -7.14 -28.67 9.84
C ASN A 128 -5.62 -28.48 9.66
N TYR A 129 -5.04 -28.95 8.54
CA TYR A 129 -3.61 -28.84 8.26
C TYR A 129 -3.14 -27.39 8.36
N PHE A 130 -3.95 -26.45 7.86
CA PHE A 130 -3.64 -25.02 7.90
C PHE A 130 -3.44 -24.53 9.35
N GLU A 131 -4.42 -24.79 10.22
CA GLU A 131 -4.37 -24.31 11.61
C GLU A 131 -3.24 -25.00 12.38
N LYS A 132 -3.08 -26.32 12.22
CA LYS A 132 -2.01 -27.07 12.88
C LYS A 132 -0.62 -26.60 12.47
N LYS A 133 -0.42 -26.33 11.17
CA LYS A 133 0.91 -26.02 10.62
C LYS A 133 1.24 -24.53 10.70
N PHE A 134 0.26 -23.67 10.48
CA PHE A 134 0.48 -22.24 10.32
C PHE A 134 -0.25 -21.37 11.36
N GLY A 135 -1.13 -21.93 12.20
CA GLY A 135 -1.94 -21.17 13.15
C GLY A 135 -1.10 -20.29 14.10
N TYR A 136 -0.04 -20.85 14.70
CA TYR A 136 0.87 -20.08 15.56
C TYR A 136 1.61 -18.97 14.79
N TYR A 137 2.08 -19.28 13.58
CA TYR A 137 2.75 -18.31 12.71
C TYR A 137 1.83 -17.13 12.37
N PHE A 138 0.59 -17.41 11.94
CA PHE A 138 -0.37 -16.37 11.62
C PHE A 138 -0.80 -15.57 12.84
N ARG A 139 -0.98 -16.20 14.02
CA ARG A 139 -1.24 -15.45 15.27
C ARG A 139 -0.13 -14.46 15.59
N ARG A 140 1.15 -14.83 15.40
CA ARG A 140 2.28 -13.90 15.57
C ARG A 140 2.26 -12.79 14.51
N LYS A 141 2.00 -13.12 13.26
CA LYS A 141 1.89 -12.12 12.18
C LYS A 141 0.72 -11.16 12.40
N LEU A 142 -0.39 -11.60 12.99
CA LEU A 142 -1.50 -10.72 13.36
C LEU A 142 -1.07 -9.63 14.35
N VAL A 143 -0.19 -9.94 15.31
CA VAL A 143 0.37 -8.92 16.23
C VAL A 143 1.18 -7.87 15.45
N GLU A 144 1.99 -8.30 14.49
CA GLU A 144 2.75 -7.39 13.62
C GLU A 144 1.82 -6.55 12.74
N ILE A 145 0.79 -7.16 12.14
CA ILE A 145 -0.22 -6.47 11.34
C ILE A 145 -0.95 -5.41 12.17
N MET A 146 -1.37 -5.74 13.40
CA MET A 146 -2.04 -4.78 14.28
C MET A 146 -1.12 -3.64 14.71
N ARG A 147 0.19 -3.90 14.87
CA ARG A 147 1.19 -2.86 15.14
C ARG A 147 1.31 -1.91 13.94
N GLU A 148 1.39 -2.44 12.72
CA GLU A 148 1.42 -1.62 11.50
C GLU A 148 0.09 -0.84 11.35
N PHE A 149 -1.06 -1.46 11.60
CA PHE A 149 -2.37 -0.81 11.53
C PHE A 149 -2.45 0.43 12.44
N ARG A 150 -2.03 0.29 13.70
CA ARG A 150 -2.01 1.41 14.65
C ARG A 150 -1.04 2.51 14.24
N TRP A 151 0.11 2.14 13.68
CA TRP A 151 1.09 3.12 13.20
C TRP A 151 0.55 3.92 12.01
N PHE A 152 0.00 3.24 11.00
CA PHE A 152 -0.56 3.91 9.81
C PHE A 152 -1.82 4.74 10.13
N LYS A 153 -2.61 4.34 11.13
CA LYS A 153 -3.73 5.15 11.67
C LYS A 153 -3.24 6.52 12.17
N GLY A 154 -2.03 6.59 12.72
CA GLY A 154 -1.38 7.82 13.19
C GLY A 154 -0.48 8.53 12.18
N ALA A 155 -0.37 8.03 10.93
CA ALA A 155 0.61 8.54 9.95
C ALA A 155 0.47 10.04 9.64
N ASP A 156 -0.76 10.58 9.64
CA ASP A 156 -0.99 12.01 9.37
C ASP A 156 -0.37 12.90 10.45
N LEU A 157 -0.28 12.44 11.70
CA LEU A 157 0.34 13.22 12.78
C LEU A 157 1.81 13.47 12.47
N PHE A 158 2.56 12.44 12.09
CA PHE A 158 3.95 12.57 11.67
C PHE A 158 4.12 13.49 10.45
N ARG A 159 3.16 13.44 9.51
CA ARG A 159 3.16 14.33 8.35
C ARG A 159 3.00 15.79 8.76
N GLN A 160 2.15 16.09 9.75
CA GLN A 160 1.90 17.44 10.21
C GLN A 160 3.03 17.95 11.11
N GLU A 161 3.49 17.15 12.09
CA GLU A 161 4.53 17.52 13.05
C GLU A 161 5.87 17.88 12.40
N GLY A 162 6.16 17.34 11.21
CA GLY A 162 7.37 17.67 10.47
C GLY A 162 7.32 18.96 9.63
N PHE A 163 6.17 19.64 9.55
CA PHE A 163 6.07 20.95 8.87
C PHE A 163 5.46 22.07 9.71
N TYR A 164 4.63 21.72 10.69
CA TYR A 164 3.88 22.69 11.48
C TYR A 164 4.36 22.69 12.92
N CYS A 165 4.40 23.88 13.51
CA CYS A 165 4.47 24.01 14.95
C CYS A 165 3.04 23.86 15.52
N ASP A 166 2.92 23.22 16.67
CA ASP A 166 1.66 23.05 17.38
C ASP A 166 1.86 23.34 18.87
N TYR A 167 0.78 23.59 19.61
CA TYR A 167 0.81 23.83 21.04
C TYR A 167 -0.19 22.92 21.74
N LYS A 168 0.28 21.75 22.15
CA LYS A 168 -0.51 20.74 22.85
C LYS A 168 0.16 20.47 24.19
N ASP A 169 -0.21 21.29 25.19
CA ASP A 169 0.41 21.43 26.52
C ASP A 169 1.85 21.99 26.50
N PHE A 170 2.62 21.73 25.45
CA PHE A 170 3.94 22.30 25.17
C PHE A 170 4.08 22.65 23.68
N LEU A 171 5.01 23.56 23.38
CA LEU A 171 5.37 23.89 22.00
C LEU A 171 6.01 22.66 21.34
N LYS A 172 5.35 22.15 20.30
CA LYS A 172 5.89 21.17 19.38
C LYS A 172 6.38 21.88 18.12
N THR A 173 7.57 21.51 17.66
CA THR A 173 8.15 22.00 16.42
C THR A 173 8.73 20.85 15.62
N PRO A 174 8.88 21.00 14.29
CA PRO A 174 9.61 20.03 13.47
C PRO A 174 11.04 19.75 13.94
N LEU A 175 11.63 20.67 14.71
CA LEU A 175 12.97 20.54 15.29
C LEU A 175 13.02 19.56 16.47
N ASN A 176 11.87 19.20 17.04
CA ASN A 176 11.79 18.24 18.15
C ASN A 176 11.75 16.79 17.66
N VAL A 177 11.54 16.55 16.37
CA VAL A 177 11.57 15.20 15.79
C VAL A 177 13.00 14.69 15.80
N THR A 178 13.19 13.53 16.41
CA THR A 178 14.50 12.89 16.59
C THR A 178 14.90 12.05 15.37
N GLU A 179 16.20 11.71 15.32
CA GLU A 179 16.71 10.79 14.29
C GLU A 179 16.07 9.40 14.38
N ASP A 180 15.81 8.92 15.60
CA ASP A 180 15.21 7.59 15.81
C ASP A 180 13.75 7.55 15.35
N GLU A 181 12.98 8.61 15.57
CA GLU A 181 11.63 8.75 15.02
C GLU A 181 11.65 8.75 13.49
N PHE A 182 12.59 9.49 12.88
CA PHE A 182 12.77 9.47 11.44
C PHE A 182 13.15 8.07 10.92
N LYS A 183 14.11 7.38 11.57
CA LYS A 183 14.54 6.02 11.19
C LYS A 183 13.38 5.02 11.25
N GLU A 184 12.50 5.15 12.23
CA GLU A 184 11.33 4.28 12.41
C GLU A 184 10.29 4.50 11.28
N VAL A 185 10.08 5.76 10.88
CA VAL A 185 9.25 6.11 9.70
C VAL A 185 9.89 5.57 8.43
N PHE A 186 11.17 5.88 8.20
CA PHE A 186 11.93 5.44 7.02
C PHE A 186 11.87 3.93 6.83
N LYS A 187 12.07 3.15 7.91
CA LYS A 187 12.02 1.69 7.88
C LYS A 187 10.68 1.17 7.38
N ARG A 188 9.56 1.76 7.79
CA ARG A 188 8.21 1.34 7.35
C ARG A 188 7.92 1.77 5.92
N LEU A 189 8.16 3.04 5.61
CA LEU A 189 7.84 3.59 4.30
C LEU A 189 8.74 3.01 3.20
N LYS A 190 9.98 2.60 3.53
CA LYS A 190 10.87 1.88 2.61
C LYS A 190 10.27 0.53 2.18
N LYS A 191 9.58 -0.18 3.08
CA LYS A 191 8.88 -1.43 2.75
C LYS A 191 7.74 -1.19 1.77
N VAL A 192 6.94 -0.15 2.03
CA VAL A 192 5.84 0.28 1.14
C VAL A 192 6.37 0.57 -0.25
N ARG A 193 7.39 1.44 -0.34
CA ARG A 193 8.06 1.78 -1.61
C ARG A 193 8.62 0.55 -2.31
N SER A 194 9.23 -0.39 -1.58
CA SER A 194 9.78 -1.62 -2.15
C SER A 194 8.70 -2.51 -2.78
N ILE A 195 7.56 -2.67 -2.12
CA ILE A 195 6.44 -3.46 -2.67
C ILE A 195 5.85 -2.76 -3.89
N GLY A 196 5.66 -1.45 -3.82
CA GLY A 196 5.22 -0.66 -4.95
C GLY A 196 6.10 -0.83 -6.19
N LYS A 197 7.43 -0.76 -6.03
CA LYS A 197 8.40 -1.00 -7.12
C LYS A 197 8.31 -2.43 -7.65
N ALA A 198 8.19 -3.41 -6.76
CA ALA A 198 8.05 -4.81 -7.15
C ALA A 198 6.77 -5.08 -7.95
N ILE A 199 5.65 -4.42 -7.61
CA ILE A 199 4.40 -4.51 -8.36
C ILE A 199 4.58 -3.96 -9.77
N ILE A 200 5.15 -2.75 -9.91
CA ILE A 200 5.41 -2.13 -11.22
C ILE A 200 6.32 -3.03 -12.07
N ALA A 201 7.45 -3.45 -11.52
CA ALA A 201 8.39 -4.32 -12.21
C ALA A 201 7.77 -5.67 -12.62
N GLY A 202 6.88 -6.23 -11.78
CA GLY A 202 6.13 -7.43 -12.13
C GLY A 202 5.22 -7.22 -13.34
N PHE A 203 4.55 -6.08 -13.43
CA PHE A 203 3.67 -5.74 -14.55
C PHE A 203 4.43 -5.43 -15.85
N GLU A 204 5.62 -4.85 -15.74
CA GLU A 204 6.48 -4.48 -16.86
C GLU A 204 7.39 -5.64 -17.33
N SER A 205 7.29 -6.83 -16.73
CA SER A 205 8.11 -7.98 -17.12
C SER A 205 7.73 -8.55 -18.49
N ASP A 206 8.72 -9.03 -19.24
CA ASP A 206 8.53 -9.67 -20.56
C ASP A 206 8.01 -11.12 -20.52
N SER A 207 7.77 -11.70 -19.34
CA SER A 207 7.28 -13.07 -19.20
C SER A 207 5.89 -13.23 -19.80
N SER A 208 5.75 -14.20 -20.72
CA SER A 208 4.45 -14.63 -21.27
C SER A 208 3.47 -15.04 -20.19
N GLU A 209 3.96 -15.79 -19.20
CA GLU A 209 3.15 -16.32 -18.10
C GLU A 209 2.57 -15.18 -17.26
N ILE A 210 3.39 -14.18 -16.94
CA ILE A 210 2.94 -13.01 -16.19
C ILE A 210 1.91 -12.22 -17.00
N ARG A 211 2.15 -11.98 -18.30
CA ARG A 211 1.17 -11.30 -19.17
C ARG A 211 -0.17 -12.02 -19.22
N ASP A 212 -0.16 -13.35 -19.31
CA ASP A 212 -1.38 -14.16 -19.31
C ASP A 212 -2.13 -14.09 -17.98
N GLN A 213 -1.42 -14.15 -16.85
CA GLN A 213 -2.03 -14.00 -15.53
C GLN A 213 -2.61 -12.60 -15.32
N LEU A 214 -1.93 -11.56 -15.78
CA LEU A 214 -2.44 -10.18 -15.75
C LEU A 214 -3.69 -10.03 -16.60
N GLN A 215 -3.74 -10.67 -17.78
CA GLN A 215 -4.93 -10.66 -18.62
C GLN A 215 -6.11 -11.38 -17.96
N LYS A 216 -5.88 -12.53 -17.32
CA LYS A 216 -6.89 -13.23 -16.52
C LYS A 216 -7.39 -12.34 -15.38
N MET A 217 -6.49 -11.73 -14.62
CA MET A 217 -6.84 -10.83 -13.51
C MET A 217 -7.72 -9.66 -13.96
N LYS A 218 -7.41 -9.03 -15.10
CA LYS A 218 -8.24 -7.94 -15.67
C LYS A 218 -9.64 -8.41 -16.03
N THR A 219 -9.76 -9.58 -16.64
CA THR A 219 -11.05 -10.20 -16.99
C THR A 219 -11.85 -10.53 -15.73
N GLU A 220 -11.22 -11.15 -14.73
CA GLU A 220 -11.85 -11.47 -13.46
C GLU A 220 -12.33 -10.23 -12.71
N PHE A 221 -11.55 -9.15 -12.72
CA PHE A 221 -11.93 -7.87 -12.09
C PHE A 221 -13.30 -7.37 -12.59
N ARG A 222 -13.55 -7.52 -13.89
CA ARG A 222 -14.83 -7.18 -14.52
C ARG A 222 -15.89 -8.23 -14.22
N ALA A 223 -15.60 -9.51 -14.49
CA ALA A 223 -16.56 -10.59 -14.39
C ALA A 223 -17.10 -10.80 -12.96
N LYS A 224 -16.27 -10.60 -11.94
CA LYS A 224 -16.62 -10.79 -10.52
C LYS A 224 -17.07 -9.49 -9.83
N ASN A 225 -17.41 -8.45 -10.59
CA ASN A 225 -17.94 -7.18 -10.09
C ASN A 225 -17.03 -6.50 -9.03
N HIS A 226 -15.70 -6.63 -9.14
CA HIS A 226 -14.78 -6.04 -8.15
C HIS A 226 -14.89 -4.51 -8.11
N TYR A 227 -15.11 -3.84 -9.25
CA TYR A 227 -15.34 -2.39 -9.30
C TYR A 227 -16.62 -1.96 -8.56
N LEU A 228 -17.68 -2.77 -8.64
CA LEU A 228 -18.91 -2.51 -7.88
C LEU A 228 -18.70 -2.70 -6.38
N LYS A 229 -17.95 -3.74 -5.98
CA LYS A 229 -17.57 -3.95 -4.57
C LYS A 229 -16.76 -2.76 -4.02
N ILE A 230 -15.80 -2.26 -4.81
CA ILE A 230 -15.03 -1.05 -4.47
C ILE A 230 -15.97 0.16 -4.33
N THR A 231 -16.85 0.38 -5.30
CA THR A 231 -17.84 1.48 -5.26
C THR A 231 -18.68 1.42 -4.00
N ASN A 232 -19.21 0.25 -3.65
CA ASN A 232 -20.04 0.06 -2.47
C ASN A 232 -19.25 0.28 -1.18
N GLY A 233 -18.02 -0.21 -1.10
CA GLY A 233 -17.13 0.00 0.04
C GLY A 233 -16.82 1.48 0.25
N LEU A 234 -16.45 2.20 -0.81
CA LEU A 234 -16.16 3.64 -0.76
C LEU A 234 -17.40 4.47 -0.43
N LYS A 235 -18.59 4.06 -0.91
CA LYS A 235 -19.86 4.70 -0.53
C LYS A 235 -20.11 4.58 0.98
N LYS A 236 -20.01 3.36 1.53
CA LYS A 236 -20.17 3.12 2.98
C LYS A 236 -19.18 3.94 3.80
N LEU A 237 -17.91 3.97 3.38
CA LEU A 237 -16.88 4.78 4.02
C LEU A 237 -17.27 6.27 4.03
N SER A 238 -17.68 6.81 2.87
CA SER A 238 -18.10 8.20 2.75
C SER A 238 -19.32 8.54 3.61
N GLU A 239 -20.25 7.61 3.79
CA GLU A 239 -21.47 7.80 4.60
C GLU A 239 -21.17 7.72 6.10
N SER A 240 -20.15 6.96 6.52
CA SER A 240 -19.82 6.75 7.93
C SER A 240 -19.31 7.99 8.67
N LYS A 241 -18.80 9.00 7.95
CA LYS A 241 -18.06 10.18 8.48
C LYS A 241 -16.84 9.83 9.35
N GLN A 242 -16.48 8.55 9.48
CA GLN A 242 -15.30 8.08 10.20
C GLN A 242 -14.05 8.21 9.34
N SER A 243 -12.87 8.24 9.97
CA SER A 243 -11.63 8.01 9.22
C SER A 243 -11.63 6.60 8.60
N PRO A 244 -10.89 6.37 7.50
CA PRO A 244 -10.80 5.05 6.88
C PRO A 244 -10.35 3.94 7.84
N PHE A 245 -9.46 4.24 8.80
CA PHE A 245 -9.00 3.28 9.79
C PHE A 245 -10.06 2.97 10.86
N GLU A 246 -10.78 3.98 11.36
CA GLU A 246 -11.89 3.76 12.31
C GLU A 246 -13.03 2.97 11.67
N PHE A 247 -13.32 3.23 10.39
CA PHE A 247 -14.31 2.45 9.65
C PHE A 247 -13.91 0.98 9.57
N ILE A 248 -12.63 0.68 9.24
CA ILE A 248 -12.11 -0.70 9.19
C ILE A 248 -12.17 -1.36 10.57
N GLU A 249 -11.72 -0.66 11.62
CA GLU A 249 -11.73 -1.14 13.00
C GLU A 249 -13.15 -1.51 13.47
N ALA A 250 -14.14 -0.68 13.12
CA ALA A 250 -15.55 -0.93 13.44
C ALA A 250 -16.16 -2.10 12.66
N GLN A 251 -15.61 -2.49 11.51
CA GLN A 251 -16.04 -3.72 10.82
C GLN A 251 -15.41 -4.96 11.45
N ILE A 252 -14.11 -4.90 11.77
CA ILE A 252 -13.39 -6.03 12.39
C ILE A 252 -14.04 -6.40 13.73
N GLY A 253 -14.40 -5.41 14.55
CA GLY A 253 -15.06 -5.66 15.85
C GLY A 253 -16.51 -6.17 15.78
N LYS A 254 -17.13 -6.24 14.59
CA LYS A 254 -18.46 -6.83 14.40
C LYS A 254 -18.42 -8.30 13.98
N ASP A 255 -17.29 -8.72 13.41
CA ASP A 255 -17.07 -10.08 12.88
C ASP A 255 -16.25 -10.96 13.86
N MET A 256 -15.90 -10.43 15.03
CA MET A 256 -15.31 -11.12 16.18
C MET A 256 -16.34 -11.28 17.31
#